data_AF-A0AAX4EWH8-F1
#
_entry.id   AF-A0AAX4EWH8-F1
#
_cell.length_a   1.000
_cell.length_b   1.000
_cell.length_c   1.000
_cell.angle_alpha   90.00
_cell.angle_beta   90.00
_cell.angle_gamma   90.00
#
_symmetry.space_group_name_H-M   'P 1'
#
loop_
_entity.id
_entity.type
_entity.pdbx_description
1 polymer ?
#
loop_
_entity_poly.entity_id
_entity_poly.type
_entity_poly.pdbx_seq_one_letter_code
_entity_poly.pdbx_strand_id
1 'polypeptide(L)'
;MFKKYLLLYLTAGLLAAPGTSALAQTPPSPTHTAAPQPLDGCPSDAINARFTEFGRTGRMPPDLNQWLNDPKAQAIPPYQAFDNVYFVGVCWVSAWLIKTSGGPVLIDTLHEPYVDQLIANIRQVGVDPADIKLVLMTHGHFDHVGGAYKIKALSQARFVMTQAGWNEAQEDARQSQHSPHPWKMLDNADIVAQDGQTFTVGDTTFYAYATPGHTWGTTSYAFDVKDGDNTYRAITIGGMGLNAIENARQVQAYITSIDRLKRLITDPQHPIAVHLTAHPFNTGLTEAKERLKTRQPGEPHPLVDQAALIKQLDSARDAAEQRLNAEQKKERENTR
;
A
#
# COMPACT_ATOMS: atom_id res chain seq x y z
N MET A 1 -10.09 1.03 9.01
CA MET A 1 -9.72 1.82 10.21
C MET A 1 -9.57 3.33 9.94
N PHE A 2 -10.33 3.88 8.98
CA PHE A 2 -10.67 5.32 8.85
C PHE A 2 -11.70 5.78 9.92
N LYS A 3 -11.77 5.04 11.04
CA LYS A 3 -12.96 4.94 11.89
C LYS A 3 -13.23 6.15 12.81
N LYS A 4 -12.41 7.20 12.80
CA LYS A 4 -12.53 8.29 13.81
C LYS A 4 -12.27 9.73 13.37
N TYR A 5 -11.92 10.04 12.11
CA TYR A 5 -11.45 11.40 11.77
C TYR A 5 -12.29 12.20 10.76
N LEU A 6 -13.55 11.80 10.51
CA LEU A 6 -14.44 12.58 9.64
C LEU A 6 -15.71 13.12 10.35
N LEU A 7 -15.67 13.35 11.66
CA LEU A 7 -16.80 13.98 12.35
C LEU A 7 -16.34 15.00 13.40
N LEU A 8 -16.92 16.20 13.26
CA LEU A 8 -16.89 17.40 14.13
C LEU A 8 -15.62 18.24 14.15
N TYR A 9 -15.66 19.42 13.51
CA TYR A 9 -15.29 20.68 14.18
C TYR A 9 -16.06 21.87 13.60
N LEU A 10 -16.97 22.43 14.39
CA LEU A 10 -17.48 23.79 14.25
C LEU A 10 -17.60 24.40 15.64
N THR A 11 -17.04 25.61 15.76
CA THR A 11 -17.25 26.67 16.77
C THR A 11 -16.31 26.80 18.00
N ALA A 12 -15.86 28.07 18.12
CA ALA A 12 -15.44 28.85 19.30
C ALA A 12 -14.10 28.48 19.98
N GLY A 13 -13.27 29.42 20.42
CA GLY A 13 -13.35 30.87 20.46
C GLY A 13 -12.15 31.36 21.28
N LEU A 14 -11.51 32.44 20.81
CA LEU A 14 -10.42 33.15 21.49
C LEU A 14 -10.85 33.60 22.89
N LEU A 15 -9.99 33.40 23.89
CA LEU A 15 -9.86 34.30 25.04
C LEU A 15 -8.41 34.32 25.52
N ALA A 16 -7.75 35.46 25.35
CA ALA A 16 -6.43 35.75 25.89
C ALA A 16 -6.58 36.42 27.27
N ALA A 17 -5.62 36.17 28.16
CA ALA A 17 -5.38 36.98 29.35
C ALA A 17 -3.86 37.17 29.55
N PRO A 18 -3.42 38.28 30.19
CA PRO A 18 -2.09 38.84 29.94
C PRO A 18 -1.04 38.51 31.03
N GLY A 19 0.21 38.42 30.57
CA GLY A 19 1.36 39.12 31.14
C GLY A 19 2.08 38.52 32.35
N THR A 20 3.35 38.16 32.16
CA THR A 20 4.48 38.70 32.94
C THR A 20 5.78 38.58 32.15
N SER A 21 6.52 39.68 32.05
CA SER A 21 7.79 39.82 31.34
C SER A 21 8.95 39.20 32.12
N ALA A 22 9.75 38.37 31.45
CA ALA A 22 11.07 37.97 31.94
C ALA A 22 12.07 37.88 30.78
N LEU A 23 13.04 38.79 30.84
CA LEU A 23 14.41 38.79 30.31
C LEU A 23 14.68 38.04 28.99
N ALA A 24 14.89 38.85 27.95
CA ALA A 24 15.29 38.46 26.60
C ALA A 24 16.63 37.70 26.59
N GLN A 25 16.55 36.40 26.30
CA GLN A 25 17.58 35.70 25.53
C GLN A 25 17.11 35.78 24.08
N THR A 26 17.96 36.26 23.17
CA THR A 26 17.64 36.26 21.74
C THR A 26 17.30 34.83 21.32
N PRO A 27 16.05 34.55 20.90
CA PRO A 27 15.72 33.23 20.40
C PRO A 27 16.60 32.93 19.19
N PRO A 28 17.04 31.69 18.99
CA PRO A 28 17.63 31.32 17.71
C PRO A 28 16.64 31.73 16.62
N SER A 29 17.13 32.40 15.58
CA SER A 29 16.33 32.77 14.42
C SER A 29 15.46 31.58 14.03
N PRO A 30 14.15 31.77 13.77
CA PRO A 30 13.32 30.68 13.30
C PRO A 30 14.04 30.11 12.09
N THR A 31 14.48 28.85 12.20
CA THR A 31 14.89 28.10 11.02
C THR A 31 13.73 28.26 10.06
N HIS A 32 13.98 28.92 8.93
CA HIS A 32 13.03 28.97 7.83
C HIS A 32 12.70 27.52 7.51
N THR A 33 11.56 27.04 8.04
CA THR A 33 10.98 25.78 7.62
C THR A 33 10.63 26.03 6.17
N ALA A 34 11.44 25.47 5.28
CA ALA A 34 11.18 25.55 3.85
C ALA A 34 9.72 25.14 3.61
N ALA A 35 9.03 25.87 2.73
CA ALA A 35 7.67 25.51 2.37
C ALA A 35 7.64 24.03 1.95
N PRO A 36 6.61 23.26 2.37
CA PRO A 36 6.56 21.84 2.09
C PRO A 36 6.58 21.62 0.57
N GLN A 37 7.46 20.70 0.11
CA GLN A 37 7.65 20.41 -1.31
C GLN A 37 6.32 19.98 -1.96
N PRO A 38 5.99 20.43 -3.18
CA PRO A 38 4.74 20.07 -3.84
C PRO A 38 4.62 18.56 -4.06
N LEU A 39 3.39 18.06 -4.23
CA LEU A 39 3.09 16.64 -4.49
C LEU A 39 2.97 16.30 -5.98
N ASP A 40 3.18 17.29 -6.86
CA ASP A 40 3.16 17.11 -8.31
C ASP A 40 4.27 16.18 -8.76
N GLY A 41 3.94 15.23 -9.64
CA GLY A 41 4.90 14.26 -10.18
C GLY A 41 5.21 13.08 -9.27
N CYS A 42 4.40 12.84 -8.24
CA CYS A 42 4.49 11.68 -7.36
C CYS A 42 5.82 11.52 -6.57
N PRO A 43 6.37 12.60 -5.98
CA PRO A 43 7.64 12.55 -5.25
C PRO A 43 7.51 11.74 -3.96
N SER A 44 8.23 10.61 -3.90
CA SER A 44 8.07 9.61 -2.84
C SER A 44 8.35 10.19 -1.44
N ASP A 45 9.42 10.97 -1.30
CA ASP A 45 9.82 11.57 -0.01
C ASP A 45 8.79 12.59 0.50
N ALA A 46 8.29 13.43 -0.40
CA ALA A 46 7.31 14.46 -0.04
C ALA A 46 5.97 13.84 0.35
N ILE A 47 5.53 12.78 -0.34
CA ILE A 47 4.31 12.03 0.00
C ILE A 47 4.49 11.30 1.34
N ASN A 48 5.61 10.60 1.52
CA ASN A 48 5.96 9.93 2.79
C ASN A 48 5.91 10.88 3.98
N ALA A 49 6.43 12.11 3.81
CA ALA A 49 6.41 13.11 4.87
C ALA A 49 4.99 13.46 5.32
N ARG A 50 4.02 13.61 4.39
CA ARG A 50 2.61 13.88 4.76
C ARG A 50 1.96 12.68 5.43
N PHE A 51 2.19 11.47 4.94
CA PHE A 51 1.64 10.29 5.59
C PHE A 51 2.24 10.06 6.99
N THR A 52 3.51 10.40 7.16
CA THR A 52 4.18 10.39 8.47
C THR A 52 3.54 11.42 9.40
N GLU A 53 3.30 12.65 8.92
CA GLU A 53 2.59 13.68 9.69
C GLU A 53 1.16 13.26 10.05
N PHE A 54 0.43 12.69 9.10
CA PHE A 54 -0.91 12.16 9.32
C PHE A 54 -0.88 11.06 10.39
N GLY A 55 0.03 10.09 10.28
CA GLY A 55 0.19 9.02 11.26
C GLY A 55 0.54 9.54 12.66
N ARG A 56 1.34 10.60 12.76
CA ARG A 56 1.73 11.23 14.03
C ARG A 56 0.59 12.04 14.67
N THR A 57 -0.18 12.77 13.86
CA THR A 57 -1.16 13.75 14.37
C THR A 57 -2.59 13.23 14.39
N GLY A 58 -2.88 12.19 13.62
CA GLY A 58 -4.25 11.76 13.31
C GLY A 58 -5.03 12.75 12.43
N ARG A 59 -4.42 13.85 11.98
CA ARG A 59 -5.06 14.89 11.18
C ARG A 59 -4.53 14.85 9.76
N MET A 60 -5.43 14.71 8.79
CA MET A 60 -5.06 14.68 7.38
C MET A 60 -4.50 16.06 6.95
N PRO A 61 -3.26 16.14 6.44
CA PRO A 61 -2.76 17.38 5.83
C PRO A 61 -3.68 17.81 4.68
N PRO A 62 -4.07 19.10 4.58
CA PRO A 62 -5.01 19.55 3.56
C PRO A 62 -4.54 19.31 2.12
N ASP A 63 -3.24 19.49 1.87
CA ASP A 63 -2.62 19.25 0.56
C ASP A 63 -2.61 17.76 0.21
N LEU A 64 -2.34 16.89 1.19
CA LEU A 64 -2.45 15.43 1.00
C LEU A 64 -3.90 15.04 0.68
N ASN A 65 -4.87 15.58 1.41
CA ASN A 65 -6.29 15.29 1.15
C ASN A 65 -6.71 15.73 -0.26
N GLN A 66 -6.27 16.91 -0.70
CA GLN A 66 -6.54 17.38 -2.05
C GLN A 66 -5.91 16.45 -3.10
N TRP A 67 -4.63 16.11 -2.92
CA TRP A 67 -3.89 15.23 -3.83
C TRP A 67 -4.50 13.82 -3.92
N LEU A 68 -4.98 13.26 -2.80
CA LEU A 68 -5.65 11.96 -2.74
C LEU A 68 -6.96 11.91 -3.53
N ASN A 69 -7.59 13.06 -3.76
CA ASN A 69 -8.89 13.18 -4.43
C ASN A 69 -8.79 13.86 -5.81
N ASP A 70 -7.58 14.10 -6.33
CA ASP A 70 -7.36 14.72 -7.64
C ASP A 70 -6.93 13.66 -8.67
N PRO A 71 -7.83 13.26 -9.60
CA PRO A 71 -7.50 12.31 -10.67
C PRO A 71 -6.33 12.73 -11.55
N LYS A 72 -6.11 14.03 -11.75
CA LYS A 72 -4.97 14.50 -12.55
C LYS A 72 -3.66 14.31 -11.80
N ALA A 73 -3.64 14.60 -10.50
CA ALA A 73 -2.45 14.42 -9.68
C ALA A 73 -2.11 12.93 -9.47
N GLN A 74 -3.14 12.07 -9.46
CA GLN A 74 -2.98 10.62 -9.32
C GLN A 74 -2.57 9.90 -10.61
N ALA A 75 -2.82 10.50 -11.78
CA ALA A 75 -2.58 9.86 -13.06
C ALA A 75 -1.09 9.58 -13.31
N ILE A 76 -0.75 8.30 -13.47
CA ILE A 76 0.54 7.83 -13.97
C ILE A 76 0.29 6.94 -15.19
N PRO A 77 0.96 7.17 -16.34
CA PRO A 77 0.91 6.25 -17.47
C PRO A 77 1.43 4.85 -17.06
N PRO A 78 0.78 3.77 -17.51
CA PRO A 78 1.25 2.43 -17.18
C PRO A 78 2.61 2.19 -17.82
N TYR A 79 3.40 1.31 -17.21
CA TYR A 79 4.74 0.99 -17.70
C TYR A 79 5.10 -0.46 -17.43
N GLN A 80 5.95 -1.01 -18.29
CA GLN A 80 6.52 -2.34 -18.13
C GLN A 80 7.63 -2.26 -17.07
N ALA A 81 7.43 -2.95 -15.94
CA ALA A 81 8.38 -3.00 -14.84
C ALA A 81 9.34 -4.19 -14.97
N PHE A 82 8.86 -5.29 -15.56
CA PHE A 82 9.58 -6.50 -15.95
C PHE A 82 8.93 -7.04 -17.22
N ASP A 83 9.56 -7.96 -17.94
CA ASP A 83 9.05 -8.48 -19.21
C ASP A 83 7.61 -9.01 -19.10
N ASN A 84 7.28 -9.63 -17.97
CA ASN A 84 5.96 -10.17 -17.65
C ASN A 84 5.13 -9.32 -16.67
N VAL A 85 5.61 -8.16 -16.20
CA VAL A 85 4.92 -7.36 -15.17
C VAL A 85 4.78 -5.91 -15.57
N TYR A 86 3.57 -5.39 -15.45
CA TYR A 86 3.22 -4.01 -15.76
C TYR A 86 2.64 -3.32 -14.53
N PHE A 87 3.10 -2.10 -14.27
CA PHE A 87 2.41 -1.20 -13.35
C PHE A 87 1.20 -0.61 -14.07
N VAL A 88 0.02 -0.76 -13.47
CA VAL A 88 -1.26 -0.24 -13.99
C VAL A 88 -2.03 0.59 -12.95
N GLY A 89 -1.41 0.86 -11.80
CA GLY A 89 -1.99 1.64 -10.70
C GLY A 89 -1.95 3.15 -10.92
N VAL A 90 -2.02 3.87 -9.80
CA VAL A 90 -1.95 5.33 -9.73
C VAL A 90 -0.83 5.77 -8.77
N CYS A 91 -0.62 7.07 -8.68
CA CYS A 91 0.40 7.69 -7.84
C CYS A 91 0.37 7.22 -6.38
N TRP A 92 -0.83 7.11 -5.79
CA TRP A 92 -1.00 6.69 -4.41
C TRP A 92 -0.95 5.17 -4.20
N VAL A 93 -1.63 4.40 -5.05
CA VAL A 93 -1.84 2.97 -4.86
C VAL A 93 -1.39 2.21 -6.10
N SER A 94 -0.54 1.21 -5.88
CA SER A 94 -0.10 0.32 -6.93
C SER A 94 -1.19 -0.68 -7.30
N ALA A 95 -1.27 -0.98 -8.59
CA ALA A 95 -1.89 -2.20 -9.10
C ALA A 95 -0.91 -2.80 -10.10
N TRP A 96 -0.70 -4.12 -10.02
CA TRP A 96 0.28 -4.83 -10.83
C TRP A 96 -0.44 -5.82 -11.74
N LEU A 97 -0.18 -5.75 -13.04
CA LEU A 97 -0.71 -6.69 -14.03
C LEU A 97 0.42 -7.63 -14.49
N ILE A 98 0.25 -8.92 -14.22
CA ILE A 98 1.21 -9.97 -14.56
C ILE A 98 0.68 -10.73 -15.76
N LYS A 99 1.42 -10.73 -16.87
CA LYS A 99 1.11 -11.55 -18.04
C LYS A 99 1.74 -12.92 -17.86
N THR A 100 0.92 -13.96 -17.98
CA THR A 100 1.36 -15.36 -17.95
C THR A 100 0.92 -16.07 -19.23
N SER A 101 1.45 -17.26 -19.50
CA SER A 101 1.00 -18.07 -20.65
C SER A 101 -0.47 -18.55 -20.57
N GLY A 102 -1.08 -18.49 -19.38
CA GLY A 102 -2.47 -18.90 -19.13
C GLY A 102 -3.47 -17.73 -19.09
N GLY A 103 -2.97 -16.50 -19.20
CA GLY A 103 -3.75 -15.27 -19.16
C GLY A 103 -3.36 -14.36 -17.98
N PRO A 104 -3.78 -13.08 -18.00
CA PRO A 104 -3.31 -12.09 -17.04
C PRO A 104 -3.81 -12.31 -15.62
N VAL A 105 -2.98 -11.94 -14.64
CA VAL A 105 -3.30 -11.86 -13.22
C VAL A 105 -3.13 -10.43 -12.76
N LEU A 106 -4.10 -9.91 -12.00
CA LEU A 106 -4.07 -8.57 -11.44
C LEU A 106 -3.82 -8.65 -9.93
N ILE A 107 -2.95 -7.80 -9.39
CA ILE A 107 -2.78 -7.60 -7.95
C ILE A 107 -3.35 -6.22 -7.59
N ASP A 108 -4.33 -6.22 -6.68
CA ASP A 108 -5.16 -5.07 -6.26
C ASP A 108 -5.94 -4.36 -7.38
N THR A 109 -6.97 -3.62 -7.00
CA THR A 109 -8.02 -3.09 -7.91
C THR A 109 -8.26 -1.59 -7.79
N LEU A 110 -7.43 -0.88 -7.02
CA LEU A 110 -7.62 0.53 -6.67
C LEU A 110 -9.01 0.78 -6.03
N HIS A 111 -9.48 2.03 -6.12
CA HIS A 111 -10.79 2.50 -5.67
C HIS A 111 -11.31 3.61 -6.60
N GLU A 112 -12.60 3.96 -6.49
CA GLU A 112 -13.16 5.10 -7.23
C GLU A 112 -12.61 6.43 -6.69
N PRO A 113 -12.31 7.42 -7.56
CA PRO A 113 -12.62 7.49 -9.00
C PRO A 113 -11.54 6.89 -9.93
N TYR A 114 -10.57 6.14 -9.40
CA TYR A 114 -9.39 5.69 -10.14
C TYR A 114 -9.57 4.35 -10.87
N VAL A 115 -10.72 3.69 -10.72
CA VAL A 115 -10.96 2.38 -11.34
C VAL A 115 -11.02 2.49 -12.87
N ASP A 116 -11.55 3.59 -13.42
CA ASP A 116 -11.54 3.80 -14.87
C ASP A 116 -10.12 4.02 -15.41
N GLN A 117 -9.25 4.69 -14.64
CA GLN A 117 -7.84 4.83 -14.99
C GLN A 117 -7.14 3.46 -14.95
N LEU A 118 -7.42 2.61 -13.95
CA LEU A 118 -6.91 1.23 -13.91
C LEU A 118 -7.33 0.45 -15.16
N ILE A 119 -8.61 0.49 -15.53
CA ILE A 119 -9.13 -0.21 -16.71
C ILE A 119 -8.47 0.32 -17.99
N ALA A 120 -8.31 1.64 -18.12
CA ALA A 120 -7.61 2.25 -19.24
C ALA A 120 -6.14 1.81 -19.29
N ASN A 121 -5.46 1.77 -18.14
CA ASN A 121 -4.07 1.33 -18.02
C ASN A 121 -3.90 -0.14 -18.44
N ILE A 122 -4.80 -1.03 -17.99
CA ILE A 122 -4.82 -2.45 -18.39
C ILE A 122 -4.95 -2.58 -19.92
N ARG A 123 -5.87 -1.82 -20.53
CA ARG A 123 -6.03 -1.81 -21.99
C ARG A 123 -4.81 -1.27 -22.71
N GLN A 124 -4.19 -0.21 -22.20
CA GLN A 124 -3.01 0.41 -22.79
C GLN A 124 -1.79 -0.53 -22.82
N VAL A 125 -1.67 -1.45 -21.85
CA VAL A 125 -0.63 -2.49 -21.88
C VAL A 125 -1.02 -3.72 -22.71
N GLY A 126 -2.09 -3.63 -23.50
CA GLY A 126 -2.51 -4.65 -24.47
C GLY A 126 -3.27 -5.81 -23.85
N VAL A 127 -3.98 -5.60 -22.75
CA VAL A 127 -4.82 -6.62 -22.10
C VAL A 127 -6.28 -6.18 -22.12
N ASP A 128 -7.16 -7.06 -22.57
CA ASP A 128 -8.60 -6.89 -22.33
C ASP A 128 -8.90 -7.28 -20.87
N PRO A 129 -9.56 -6.42 -20.07
CA PRO A 129 -10.04 -6.82 -18.73
C PRO A 129 -10.82 -8.13 -18.70
N ALA A 130 -11.51 -8.49 -19.79
CA ALA A 130 -12.23 -9.76 -19.92
C ALA A 130 -11.31 -11.00 -19.83
N ASP A 131 -10.04 -10.85 -20.19
CA ASP A 131 -9.06 -11.95 -20.21
C ASP A 131 -8.43 -12.25 -18.85
N ILE A 132 -8.57 -11.34 -17.87
CA ILE A 132 -8.01 -11.51 -16.53
C ILE A 132 -8.56 -12.80 -15.90
N LYS A 133 -7.66 -13.67 -15.45
CA LYS A 133 -8.01 -14.99 -14.89
C LYS A 133 -8.13 -14.97 -13.37
N LEU A 134 -7.32 -14.14 -12.73
CA LEU A 134 -7.20 -14.09 -11.28
C LEU A 134 -6.96 -12.65 -10.83
N VAL A 135 -7.63 -12.24 -9.76
CA VAL A 135 -7.37 -10.99 -9.05
C VAL A 135 -6.92 -11.35 -7.63
N LEU A 136 -5.67 -11.04 -7.31
CA LEU A 136 -5.06 -11.27 -6.00
C LEU A 136 -5.16 -9.97 -5.19
N MET A 137 -6.05 -9.94 -4.20
CA MET A 137 -6.25 -8.77 -3.35
C MET A 137 -5.42 -8.90 -2.08
N THR A 138 -4.70 -7.85 -1.74
CA THR A 138 -3.71 -7.87 -0.67
C THR A 138 -4.32 -7.75 0.72
N HIS A 139 -5.29 -6.85 0.92
CA HIS A 139 -6.01 -6.66 2.18
C HIS A 139 -7.32 -5.88 1.98
N GLY A 140 -8.17 -5.83 3.00
CA GLY A 140 -9.56 -5.36 2.87
C GLY A 140 -9.76 -3.85 2.87
N HIS A 141 -8.70 -3.04 2.82
CA HIS A 141 -8.86 -1.60 2.75
C HIS A 141 -9.36 -1.15 1.38
N PHE A 142 -10.28 -0.17 1.39
CA PHE A 142 -11.00 0.28 0.20
C PHE A 142 -10.08 0.72 -0.93
N ASP A 143 -8.91 1.30 -0.62
CA ASP A 143 -7.98 1.82 -1.60
C ASP A 143 -7.32 0.72 -2.44
N HIS A 144 -7.32 -0.53 -1.96
CA HIS A 144 -6.81 -1.71 -2.66
C HIS A 144 -7.91 -2.54 -3.32
N VAL A 145 -9.09 -2.65 -2.68
CA VAL A 145 -10.16 -3.58 -3.13
C VAL A 145 -11.44 -2.89 -3.59
N GLY A 146 -11.49 -1.55 -3.56
CA GLY A 146 -12.66 -0.76 -3.89
C GLY A 146 -13.10 -0.87 -5.35
N GLY A 147 -12.17 -1.17 -6.26
CA GLY A 147 -12.47 -1.43 -7.66
C GLY A 147 -12.94 -2.85 -7.97
N ALA A 148 -12.89 -3.77 -7.01
CA ALA A 148 -13.19 -5.19 -7.24
C ALA A 148 -14.58 -5.40 -7.84
N TYR A 149 -15.58 -4.63 -7.41
CA TYR A 149 -16.94 -4.70 -7.93
C TYR A 149 -17.01 -4.42 -9.45
N LYS A 150 -16.29 -3.41 -9.92
CA LYS A 150 -16.29 -2.99 -11.32
C LYS A 150 -15.42 -3.91 -12.18
N ILE A 151 -14.27 -4.35 -11.66
CA ILE A 151 -13.42 -5.35 -12.34
C ILE A 151 -14.14 -6.69 -12.48
N LYS A 152 -14.92 -7.12 -11.47
CA LYS A 152 -15.72 -8.36 -11.56
C LYS A 152 -16.76 -8.29 -12.66
N ALA A 153 -17.38 -7.13 -12.88
CA ALA A 153 -18.36 -6.95 -13.96
C ALA A 153 -17.75 -7.01 -15.37
N LEU A 154 -16.45 -6.74 -15.49
CA LEU A 154 -15.72 -6.68 -16.76
C LEU A 154 -14.89 -7.92 -17.06
N SER A 155 -14.73 -8.83 -16.09
CA SER A 155 -13.82 -9.97 -16.19
C SER A 155 -14.50 -11.29 -15.83
N GLN A 156 -13.92 -12.39 -16.30
CA GLN A 156 -14.25 -13.73 -15.82
C GLN A 156 -13.29 -14.17 -14.69
N ALA A 157 -12.62 -13.21 -14.05
CA ALA A 157 -11.62 -13.49 -13.05
C ALA A 157 -12.24 -14.07 -11.76
N ARG A 158 -11.45 -14.91 -11.09
CA ARG A 158 -11.71 -15.28 -9.70
C ARG A 158 -10.94 -14.33 -8.77
N PHE A 159 -11.59 -13.88 -7.72
CA PHE A 159 -11.04 -12.94 -6.76
C PHE A 159 -10.54 -13.68 -5.52
N VAL A 160 -9.32 -13.37 -5.09
CA VAL A 160 -8.62 -14.08 -4.03
C VAL A 160 -8.29 -13.09 -2.92
N MET A 161 -8.69 -13.43 -1.69
CA MET A 161 -8.29 -12.72 -0.47
C MET A 161 -8.45 -13.67 0.72
N THR A 162 -7.78 -13.39 1.83
CA THR A 162 -8.00 -14.14 3.08
C THR A 162 -9.41 -13.91 3.62
N GLN A 163 -9.90 -14.83 4.46
CA GLN A 163 -11.21 -14.68 5.10
C GLN A 163 -11.32 -13.38 5.90
N ALA A 164 -10.27 -13.03 6.65
CA ALA A 164 -10.24 -11.80 7.43
C ALA A 164 -10.27 -10.55 6.53
N GLY A 165 -9.61 -10.58 5.37
CA GLY A 165 -9.67 -9.49 4.39
C GLY A 165 -11.05 -9.35 3.75
N TRP A 166 -11.71 -10.46 3.40
CA TRP A 166 -13.09 -10.44 2.90
C TRP A 166 -14.06 -9.83 3.91
N ASN A 167 -13.99 -10.30 5.16
CA ASN A 167 -14.84 -9.78 6.24
C ASN A 167 -14.60 -8.29 6.47
N GLU A 168 -13.34 -7.86 6.48
CA GLU A 168 -12.98 -6.44 6.65
C GLU A 168 -13.53 -5.57 5.52
N ALA A 169 -13.29 -5.97 4.27
CA ALA A 169 -13.71 -5.20 3.10
C ALA A 169 -15.24 -5.08 3.01
N GLN A 170 -15.96 -6.17 3.27
CA GLN A 170 -17.43 -6.17 3.24
C GLN A 170 -18.02 -5.31 4.36
N GLU A 171 -17.45 -5.39 5.56
CA GLU A 171 -17.89 -4.58 6.69
C GLU A 171 -17.57 -3.09 6.49
N ASP A 172 -16.39 -2.75 5.96
CA ASP A 172 -16.01 -1.37 5.65
C ASP A 172 -16.90 -0.79 4.54
N ALA A 173 -17.16 -1.55 3.46
CA ALA A 173 -18.08 -1.15 2.40
C ALA A 173 -19.50 -0.91 2.94
N ARG A 174 -20.01 -1.77 3.84
CA ARG A 174 -21.31 -1.61 4.49
C ARG A 174 -21.36 -0.35 5.37
N GLN A 175 -20.30 -0.06 6.11
CA GLN A 175 -20.20 1.15 6.94
C GLN A 175 -20.09 2.43 6.09
N SER A 176 -19.42 2.33 4.92
CA SER A 176 -19.21 3.47 4.03
C SER A 176 -20.49 4.05 3.44
N GLN A 177 -21.61 3.29 3.46
CA GLN A 177 -22.92 3.73 2.95
C GLN A 177 -23.49 4.98 3.66
N HIS A 178 -22.94 5.32 4.83
CA HIS A 178 -23.29 6.53 5.58
C HIS A 178 -22.23 7.65 5.46
N SER A 179 -21.26 7.51 4.56
CA SER A 179 -20.18 8.47 4.34
C SER A 179 -20.36 9.24 3.02
N PRO A 180 -19.64 10.36 2.80
CA PRO A 180 -19.70 11.10 1.55
C PRO A 180 -19.20 10.32 0.32
N HIS A 181 -18.40 9.27 0.52
CA HIS A 181 -17.79 8.48 -0.55
C HIS A 181 -18.08 6.99 -0.32
N PRO A 182 -19.33 6.55 -0.49
CA PRO A 182 -19.67 5.14 -0.34
C PRO A 182 -19.00 4.32 -1.45
N TRP A 183 -18.59 3.11 -1.11
CA TRP A 183 -18.04 2.17 -2.07
C TRP A 183 -18.72 0.81 -1.95
N LYS A 184 -18.55 -0.04 -2.96
CA LYS A 184 -19.20 -1.34 -3.03
C LYS A 184 -18.16 -2.45 -3.12
N MET A 185 -18.31 -3.44 -2.26
CA MET A 185 -17.54 -4.68 -2.31
C MET A 185 -18.38 -5.80 -2.93
N LEU A 186 -17.73 -6.90 -3.32
CA LEU A 186 -18.41 -8.13 -3.73
C LEU A 186 -19.16 -8.74 -2.54
N ASP A 187 -20.42 -9.13 -2.77
CA ASP A 187 -21.30 -9.67 -1.72
C ASP A 187 -20.79 -11.01 -1.17
N ASN A 188 -20.17 -11.83 -2.02
CA ASN A 188 -19.63 -13.14 -1.66
C ASN A 188 -18.14 -13.21 -1.96
N ALA A 189 -17.41 -13.90 -1.08
CA ALA A 189 -16.03 -14.28 -1.36
C ALA A 189 -16.00 -15.30 -2.50
N ASP A 190 -15.13 -15.07 -3.49
CA ASP A 190 -14.87 -16.03 -4.58
C ASP A 190 -13.93 -17.14 -4.09
N ILE A 191 -12.71 -16.76 -3.67
CA ILE A 191 -11.69 -17.66 -3.13
C ILE A 191 -11.18 -17.10 -1.81
N VAL A 192 -11.22 -17.96 -0.78
CA VAL A 192 -10.62 -17.70 0.52
C VAL A 192 -9.22 -18.27 0.54
N ALA A 193 -8.21 -17.40 0.47
CA ALA A 193 -6.80 -17.80 0.50
C ALA A 193 -6.40 -18.32 1.88
N GLN A 194 -5.64 -19.42 1.89
CA GLN A 194 -4.97 -19.95 3.06
C GLN A 194 -3.48 -19.59 3.06
N ASP A 195 -2.87 -19.60 4.23
CA ASP A 195 -1.44 -19.35 4.36
C ASP A 195 -0.61 -20.41 3.62
N GLY A 196 0.34 -19.96 2.80
CA GLY A 196 1.18 -20.83 1.97
C GLY A 196 0.48 -21.41 0.74
N GLN A 197 -0.79 -21.04 0.48
CA GLN A 197 -1.51 -21.51 -0.70
C GLN A 197 -0.87 -20.98 -1.98
N THR A 198 -0.86 -21.81 -3.01
CA THR A 198 -0.39 -21.44 -4.35
C THR A 198 -1.54 -21.30 -5.34
N PHE A 199 -1.35 -20.40 -6.30
CA PHE A 199 -2.23 -20.21 -7.44
C PHE A 199 -1.39 -20.23 -8.71
N THR A 200 -1.65 -21.16 -9.62
CA THR A 200 -0.90 -21.26 -10.88
C THR A 200 -1.79 -20.82 -12.03
N VAL A 201 -1.28 -19.92 -12.87
CA VAL A 201 -1.92 -19.48 -14.11
C VAL A 201 -0.87 -19.58 -15.22
N GLY A 202 -1.01 -20.58 -16.09
CA GLY A 202 -0.02 -20.86 -17.12
C GLY A 202 1.34 -21.24 -16.54
N ASP A 203 2.38 -20.51 -16.93
CA ASP A 203 3.77 -20.71 -16.54
C ASP A 203 4.17 -20.03 -15.22
N THR A 204 3.25 -19.31 -14.58
CA THR A 204 3.54 -18.54 -13.36
C THR A 204 2.78 -19.10 -12.16
N THR A 205 3.50 -19.29 -11.04
CA THR A 205 2.92 -19.68 -9.75
C THR A 205 3.05 -18.52 -8.76
N PHE A 206 1.92 -18.17 -8.14
CA PHE A 206 1.79 -17.15 -7.11
C PHE A 206 1.67 -17.81 -5.75
N TYR A 207 2.47 -17.39 -4.79
CA TYR A 207 2.47 -17.88 -3.41
C TYR A 207 1.80 -16.84 -2.51
N ALA A 208 0.72 -17.23 -1.82
CA ALA A 208 0.02 -16.38 -0.88
C ALA A 208 0.53 -16.63 0.55
N TYR A 209 1.12 -15.61 1.16
CA TYR A 209 1.59 -15.65 2.54
C TYR A 209 0.73 -14.73 3.39
N ALA A 210 0.05 -15.30 4.39
CA ALA A 210 -0.67 -14.52 5.38
C ALA A 210 0.34 -13.69 6.19
N THR A 211 0.17 -12.37 6.17
CA THR A 211 1.04 -11.39 6.82
C THR A 211 0.22 -10.41 7.66
N PRO A 212 -0.60 -10.91 8.61
CA PRO A 212 -1.47 -10.06 9.41
C PRO A 212 -0.66 -9.07 10.23
N GLY A 213 -1.25 -7.91 10.49
CA GLY A 213 -0.60 -6.81 11.18
C GLY A 213 -1.24 -5.50 10.79
N HIS A 214 -0.92 -5.00 9.61
CA HIS A 214 -1.53 -3.77 9.07
C HIS A 214 -3.06 -3.88 9.12
N THR A 215 -3.58 -4.97 8.56
CA THR A 215 -4.92 -5.49 8.87
C THR A 215 -4.79 -6.95 9.30
N TRP A 216 -5.85 -7.53 9.86
CA TRP A 216 -5.88 -8.98 10.10
C TRP A 216 -5.96 -9.81 8.82
N GLY A 217 -6.40 -9.20 7.72
CA GLY A 217 -6.55 -9.84 6.41
C GLY A 217 -5.33 -9.75 5.48
N THR A 218 -4.27 -9.05 5.90
CA THR A 218 -3.13 -8.76 5.03
C THR A 218 -2.45 -10.03 4.53
N THR A 219 -2.23 -10.05 3.21
CA THR A 219 -1.59 -11.13 2.45
C THR A 219 -0.49 -10.53 1.58
N SER A 220 0.64 -11.22 1.51
CA SER A 220 1.74 -10.91 0.59
C SER A 220 1.81 -11.98 -0.50
N TYR A 221 1.97 -11.56 -1.75
CA TYR A 221 2.04 -12.47 -2.91
C TYR A 221 3.45 -12.48 -3.48
N ALA A 222 4.08 -13.66 -3.54
CA ALA A 222 5.37 -13.83 -4.21
C ALA A 222 5.23 -14.59 -5.54
N PHE A 223 6.05 -14.25 -6.52
CA PHE A 223 6.05 -14.86 -7.85
C PHE A 223 7.33 -14.47 -8.61
N ASP A 224 7.57 -15.12 -9.75
CA ASP A 224 8.77 -14.86 -10.56
C ASP A 224 8.52 -13.77 -11.61
N VAL A 225 9.52 -12.91 -11.78
CA VAL A 225 9.56 -11.81 -12.74
C VAL A 225 10.76 -11.96 -13.67
N LYS A 226 10.61 -11.55 -14.93
CA LYS A 226 11.58 -11.79 -16.00
C LYS A 226 12.21 -10.48 -16.48
N ASP A 227 13.52 -10.45 -16.67
CA ASP A 227 14.28 -9.33 -17.23
C ASP A 227 15.33 -9.87 -18.20
N GLY A 228 14.94 -10.00 -19.47
CA GLY A 228 15.70 -10.72 -20.49
C GLY A 228 15.89 -12.18 -20.09
N ASP A 229 17.14 -12.62 -20.05
CA ASP A 229 17.50 -13.99 -19.65
C ASP A 229 17.46 -14.19 -18.12
N ASN A 230 17.31 -13.12 -17.33
CA ASN A 230 17.28 -13.20 -15.88
C ASN A 230 15.87 -13.45 -15.36
N THR A 231 15.76 -14.29 -14.34
CA THR A 231 14.54 -14.47 -13.55
C THR A 231 14.82 -14.12 -12.10
N TYR A 232 13.98 -13.25 -11.53
CA TYR A 232 14.04 -12.85 -10.12
C TYR A 232 12.75 -13.24 -9.42
N ARG A 233 12.82 -13.48 -8.11
CA ARG A 233 11.61 -13.58 -7.29
C ARG A 233 11.21 -12.20 -6.76
N ALA A 234 9.95 -11.85 -6.98
CA ALA A 234 9.31 -10.66 -6.47
C ALA A 234 8.31 -10.98 -5.37
N ILE A 235 8.00 -9.96 -4.57
CA ILE A 235 6.90 -9.97 -3.61
C ILE A 235 6.14 -8.65 -3.66
N THR A 236 4.81 -8.72 -3.62
CA THR A 236 3.95 -7.59 -3.22
C THR A 236 3.59 -7.79 -1.75
N ILE A 237 4.09 -6.89 -0.90
CA ILE A 237 3.72 -6.88 0.52
C ILE A 237 2.47 -6.03 0.68
N GLY A 238 1.37 -6.65 1.12
CA GLY A 238 0.05 -6.03 1.08
C GLY A 238 -0.09 -4.76 1.91
N GLY A 239 0.32 -4.80 3.18
CA GLY A 239 0.18 -3.67 4.09
C GLY A 239 1.36 -3.57 5.03
N MET A 240 2.05 -2.42 5.00
CA MET A 240 3.21 -2.15 5.86
C MET A 240 2.99 -0.97 6.81
N GLY A 241 1.88 -0.24 6.71
CA GLY A 241 1.60 0.88 7.61
C GLY A 241 1.19 0.43 9.02
N LEU A 242 1.53 1.22 10.03
CA LEU A 242 1.06 1.03 11.42
C LEU A 242 -0.20 1.87 11.75
N ASN A 243 -0.72 2.60 10.76
CA ASN A 243 -1.89 3.48 10.87
C ASN A 243 -3.20 2.73 11.14
N ALA A 244 -3.25 1.44 10.77
CA ALA A 244 -4.40 0.56 10.99
C ALA A 244 -4.19 -0.43 12.16
N ILE A 245 -3.33 -0.08 13.12
CA ILE A 245 -3.14 -0.85 14.35
C ILE A 245 -4.06 -0.31 15.45
N GLU A 246 -4.83 -1.20 16.09
CA GLU A 246 -5.74 -0.89 17.20
C GLU A 246 -5.17 -1.16 18.60
N ASN A 247 -4.29 -2.16 18.75
CA ASN A 247 -3.86 -2.64 20.07
C ASN A 247 -2.52 -3.40 20.02
N ALA A 248 -1.96 -3.71 21.20
CA ALA A 248 -0.67 -4.40 21.32
C ALA A 248 -0.67 -5.78 20.66
N ARG A 249 -1.78 -6.53 20.72
CA ARG A 249 -1.90 -7.85 20.06
C ARG A 249 -1.72 -7.75 18.55
N GLN A 250 -2.29 -6.72 17.93
CA GLN A 250 -2.16 -6.50 16.49
C GLN A 250 -0.74 -6.07 16.11
N VAL A 251 -0.08 -5.24 16.92
CA VAL A 251 1.35 -4.89 16.70
C VAL A 251 2.23 -6.14 16.78
N GLN A 252 1.96 -7.03 17.73
CA GLN A 252 2.73 -8.27 17.86
C GLN A 252 2.57 -9.16 16.63
N ALA A 253 1.35 -9.26 16.08
CA ALA A 253 1.10 -9.96 14.83
C ALA A 253 1.87 -9.32 13.65
N TYR A 254 1.88 -7.99 13.58
CA TYR A 254 2.67 -7.25 12.59
C TYR A 254 4.16 -7.59 12.68
N ILE A 255 4.76 -7.55 13.88
CA ILE A 255 6.18 -7.88 14.08
C ILE A 255 6.46 -9.33 13.63
N THR A 256 5.60 -10.28 14.00
CA THR A 256 5.74 -11.68 13.55
C THR A 256 5.68 -11.81 12.03
N SER A 257 4.84 -11.03 11.35
CA SER A 257 4.76 -10.99 9.90
C SER A 257 6.01 -10.38 9.26
N ILE A 258 6.58 -9.31 9.82
CA ILE A 258 7.84 -8.73 9.34
C ILE A 258 9.01 -9.71 9.52
N ASP A 259 9.12 -10.37 10.67
CA ASP A 259 10.14 -11.39 10.92
C ASP A 259 10.03 -12.56 9.93
N ARG A 260 8.80 -12.98 9.63
CA ARG A 260 8.52 -14.00 8.62
C ARG A 260 8.93 -13.54 7.23
N LEU A 261 8.55 -12.32 6.83
CA LEU A 261 8.91 -11.75 5.53
C LEU A 261 10.43 -11.69 5.38
N LYS A 262 11.16 -11.26 6.41
CA LYS A 262 12.62 -11.23 6.39
C LYS A 262 13.20 -12.62 6.13
N ARG A 263 12.69 -13.67 6.80
CA ARG A 263 13.11 -15.07 6.54
C ARG A 263 12.83 -15.52 5.11
N LEU A 264 11.66 -15.20 4.54
CA LEU A 264 11.33 -15.53 3.15
C LEU A 264 12.25 -14.80 2.17
N ILE A 265 12.52 -13.52 2.42
CA ILE A 265 13.36 -12.68 1.57
C ILE A 265 14.81 -13.18 1.55
N THR A 266 15.34 -13.58 2.71
CA THR A 266 16.71 -14.07 2.85
C THR A 266 16.85 -15.59 2.72
N ASP A 267 15.83 -16.29 2.22
CA ASP A 267 15.92 -17.74 1.99
C ASP A 267 17.07 -18.02 1.00
N PRO A 268 18.11 -18.80 1.37
CA PRO A 268 19.24 -19.07 0.48
C PRO A 268 18.86 -19.92 -0.74
N GLN A 269 17.74 -20.64 -0.71
CA GLN A 269 17.27 -21.44 -1.84
C GLN A 269 16.42 -20.63 -2.81
N HIS A 270 15.62 -19.70 -2.28
CA HIS A 270 14.65 -18.95 -3.07
C HIS A 270 14.60 -17.47 -2.65
N PRO A 271 15.72 -16.73 -2.76
CA PRO A 271 15.79 -15.37 -2.27
C PRO A 271 14.84 -14.46 -3.05
N ILE A 272 14.18 -13.55 -2.32
CA ILE A 272 13.32 -12.53 -2.93
C ILE A 272 14.11 -11.25 -3.04
N ALA A 273 14.25 -10.72 -4.26
CA ALA A 273 15.09 -9.55 -4.53
C ALA A 273 14.29 -8.33 -5.01
N VAL A 274 13.00 -8.50 -5.30
CA VAL A 274 12.16 -7.44 -5.88
C VAL A 274 10.97 -7.17 -4.97
N HIS A 275 10.73 -5.90 -4.66
CA HIS A 275 9.52 -5.45 -3.96
C HIS A 275 8.60 -4.68 -4.91
N LEU A 276 7.51 -5.33 -5.32
CA LEU A 276 6.42 -4.71 -6.06
C LEU A 276 5.41 -4.10 -5.08
N THR A 277 5.79 -2.97 -4.50
CA THR A 277 5.09 -2.35 -3.36
C THR A 277 3.62 -2.01 -3.65
N ALA A 278 2.77 -2.05 -2.62
CA ALA A 278 1.36 -1.68 -2.69
C ALA A 278 1.13 -0.15 -2.74
N HIS A 279 2.10 0.64 -2.28
CA HIS A 279 2.09 2.11 -2.38
C HIS A 279 3.42 2.61 -2.95
N PRO A 280 3.46 3.26 -4.13
CA PRO A 280 4.70 3.60 -4.84
C PRO A 280 5.71 4.39 -4.00
N PHE A 281 5.21 5.32 -3.19
CA PHE A 281 6.04 6.22 -2.40
C PHE A 281 6.85 5.49 -1.30
N ASN A 282 6.45 4.28 -0.88
CA ASN A 282 7.16 3.55 0.17
C ASN A 282 8.56 3.06 -0.23
N THR A 283 8.83 2.93 -1.54
CA THR A 283 10.09 2.35 -2.04
C THR A 283 10.79 3.26 -3.05
N GLY A 284 10.32 4.49 -3.27
CA GLY A 284 10.85 5.33 -4.34
C GLY A 284 10.48 4.79 -5.74
N LEU A 285 9.32 4.15 -5.89
CA LEU A 285 8.95 3.45 -7.13
C LEU A 285 8.81 4.42 -8.31
N THR A 286 8.27 5.63 -8.06
CA THR A 286 8.17 6.67 -9.09
C THR A 286 9.56 7.04 -9.63
N GLU A 287 10.52 7.22 -8.74
CA GLU A 287 11.91 7.55 -9.08
C GLU A 287 12.60 6.36 -9.77
N ALA A 288 12.31 5.13 -9.32
CA ALA A 288 12.83 3.91 -9.94
C ALA A 288 12.29 3.70 -11.36
N LYS A 289 11.03 4.05 -11.62
CA LYS A 289 10.43 4.06 -12.96
C LYS A 289 11.22 5.00 -13.89
N GLU A 290 11.60 6.19 -13.45
CA GLU A 290 12.38 7.10 -14.29
C GLU A 290 13.77 6.54 -14.61
N ARG A 291 14.43 5.86 -13.65
CA ARG A 291 15.67 5.11 -13.92
C ARG A 291 15.46 3.96 -14.90
N LEU A 292 14.34 3.24 -14.79
CA LEU A 292 14.01 2.13 -15.67
C LEU A 292 13.86 2.57 -17.13
N LYS A 293 13.28 3.75 -17.38
CA LYS A 293 13.12 4.31 -18.74
C LYS A 293 14.46 4.58 -19.45
N THR A 294 15.49 4.95 -18.70
CA THR A 294 16.80 5.32 -19.25
C THR A 294 17.82 4.19 -19.15
N ARG A 295 17.44 3.05 -18.54
CA ARG A 295 18.30 1.90 -18.31
C ARG A 295 18.83 1.34 -19.64
N GLN A 296 20.14 1.11 -19.70
CA GLN A 296 20.81 0.49 -20.84
C GLN A 296 20.92 -1.04 -20.67
N PRO A 297 21.05 -1.80 -21.78
CA PRO A 297 21.31 -3.23 -21.71
C PRO A 297 22.53 -3.56 -20.85
N GLY A 298 22.38 -4.51 -19.92
CA GLY A 298 23.43 -4.95 -18.98
C GLY A 298 23.55 -4.12 -17.70
N GLU A 299 22.85 -2.99 -17.57
CA GLU A 299 22.78 -2.27 -16.29
C GLU A 299 21.90 -3.04 -15.27
N PRO A 300 22.23 -2.97 -13.97
CA PRO A 300 21.39 -3.54 -12.92
C PRO A 300 19.95 -3.06 -13.02
N HIS A 301 18.99 -3.96 -12.79
CA HIS A 301 17.58 -3.61 -12.81
C HIS A 301 17.23 -2.73 -11.59
N PRO A 302 16.70 -1.50 -11.74
CA PRO A 302 16.46 -0.57 -10.62
C PRO A 302 15.50 -1.04 -9.53
N LEU A 303 14.71 -2.08 -9.80
CA LEU A 303 13.77 -2.71 -8.85
C LEU A 303 14.31 -4.01 -8.22
N VAL A 304 15.50 -4.47 -8.62
CA VAL A 304 16.15 -5.64 -8.02
C VAL A 304 17.12 -5.13 -6.95
N ASP A 305 16.63 -5.05 -5.72
CA ASP A 305 17.39 -4.57 -4.56
C ASP A 305 16.92 -5.24 -3.26
N GLN A 306 17.47 -6.44 -3.01
CA GLN A 306 17.19 -7.19 -1.79
C GLN A 306 17.63 -6.43 -0.53
N ALA A 307 18.74 -5.69 -0.61
CA ALA A 307 19.28 -4.97 0.54
C ALA A 307 18.35 -3.81 0.97
N ALA A 308 17.81 -3.06 0.01
CA ALA A 308 16.82 -2.03 0.28
C ALA A 308 15.53 -2.62 0.86
N LEU A 309 15.08 -3.77 0.36
CA LEU A 309 13.92 -4.47 0.91
C LEU A 309 14.15 -4.92 2.37
N ILE A 310 15.31 -5.50 2.68
CA ILE A 310 15.66 -5.87 4.06
C ILE A 310 15.69 -4.62 4.95
N LYS A 311 16.32 -3.53 4.50
CA LYS A 311 16.37 -2.27 5.25
C LYS A 311 14.98 -1.69 5.53
N GLN A 312 14.06 -1.80 4.56
CA GLN A 312 12.67 -1.39 4.74
C GLN A 312 11.97 -2.22 5.82
N LEU A 313 12.16 -3.54 5.81
CA LEU A 313 11.60 -4.41 6.86
C LEU A 313 12.19 -4.11 8.23
N ASP A 314 13.49 -3.85 8.32
CA ASP A 314 14.13 -3.48 9.59
C ASP A 314 13.55 -2.18 10.14
N SER A 315 13.40 -1.16 9.28
CA SER A 315 12.78 0.12 9.67
C SER A 315 11.32 -0.05 10.12
N ALA A 316 10.56 -0.89 9.42
CA ALA A 316 9.17 -1.21 9.76
C ALA A 316 9.07 -1.95 11.10
N ARG A 317 10.00 -2.90 11.34
CA ARG A 317 10.09 -3.65 12.59
C ARG A 317 10.41 -2.73 13.78
N ASP A 318 11.39 -1.85 13.63
CA ASP A 318 11.77 -0.89 14.68
C ASP A 318 10.61 0.04 15.04
N ALA A 319 9.90 0.56 14.03
CA ALA A 319 8.71 1.37 14.24
C ALA A 319 7.59 0.59 14.97
N ALA A 320 7.43 -0.70 14.64
CA ALA A 320 6.45 -1.56 15.29
C ALA A 320 6.82 -1.84 16.75
N GLU A 321 8.11 -2.03 17.08
CA GLU A 321 8.55 -2.18 18.48
C GLU A 321 8.29 -0.92 19.31
N GLN A 322 8.56 0.26 18.75
CA GLN A 322 8.21 1.53 19.40
C GLN A 322 6.69 1.64 19.66
N ARG A 323 5.88 1.25 18.66
CA ARG A 323 4.42 1.22 18.79
C ARG A 323 3.96 0.22 19.85
N LEU A 324 4.55 -0.98 19.90
CA LEU A 324 4.20 -2.02 20.87
C LEU A 324 4.43 -1.52 22.30
N ASN A 325 5.59 -0.90 22.55
CA ASN A 325 5.93 -0.33 23.85
C ASN A 325 4.93 0.75 24.28
N ALA A 326 4.48 1.60 23.34
CA ALA A 326 3.47 2.61 23.59
C ALA A 326 2.10 2.00 23.94
N GLU A 327 1.65 0.98 23.20
CA GLU A 327 0.37 0.31 23.49
C GLU A 327 0.38 -0.42 24.84
N GLN A 328 1.44 -1.18 25.14
CA GLN A 328 1.56 -1.85 26.44
C GLN A 328 1.63 -0.87 27.62
N LYS A 329 2.21 0.32 27.41
CA LYS A 329 2.19 1.37 28.44
C LYS A 329 0.77 1.86 28.72
N LYS A 330 -0.01 2.15 27.67
CA LYS A 330 -1.42 2.54 27.80
C LYS A 330 -2.26 1.48 28.52
N GLU A 331 -2.05 0.21 28.18
CA GLU A 331 -2.76 -0.92 28.83
C GLU A 331 -2.45 -1.00 30.34
N ARG A 332 -1.18 -0.84 30.73
CA ARG A 332 -0.79 -0.80 32.16
C ARG A 332 -1.39 0.39 32.90
N GLU A 333 -1.49 1.54 32.26
CA GLU A 333 -2.07 2.76 32.84
C GLU A 333 -3.59 2.63 33.01
N ASN A 334 -4.29 1.97 32.08
CA ASN A 334 -5.74 1.75 32.17
C ASN A 334 -6.16 0.66 33.17
N THR A 335 -5.20 -0.14 33.66
CA THR A 335 -5.45 -1.24 34.62
C THR A 335 -5.16 -0.81 36.08
N ARG A 336 -4.69 0.43 36.30
CA ARG A 336 -4.43 1.03 37.63
C ARG A 336 -5.54 2.00 38.01
#